data_AF-A0A8S2ZRE0-F1
#
_entry.id   AF-A0A8S2ZRE0-F1
#
_cell.length_a   1.000
_cell.length_b   1.000
_cell.length_c   1.000
_cell.angle_alpha   90.00
_cell.angle_beta   90.00
_cell.angle_gamma   90.00
#
_symmetry.space_group_name_H-M   'P 1'
#
loop_
_entity.id
_entity.type
_entity.pdbx_description
1 polymer ?
#
loop_
_entity_poly.entity_id
_entity_poly.type
_entity_poly.pdbx_seq_one_letter_code
_entity_poly.pdbx_strand_id
1 'polypeptide(L)'
;MLSSSCDKVETFVFAIRLGFHLIYGDQKFKLQPIAYQILLEPATVIAKSMRQRQVTSYEVVRAYIGRLKSVQSYLNVYVDERFEEALDEARKVDELLDNKDSFSDQYSEERIPFLGVPFAIKESMQFIGFHNSTGIAARENIIATETATFVENMLKSGVILLCNTNISEGCM
;
A
#
# COMPACT_ATOMS: atom_id res chain seq x y z
N MET A 1 -51.66 15.57 -11.18
CA MET A 1 -50.80 16.47 -10.36
C MET A 1 -49.46 15.86 -9.93
N LEU A 2 -49.24 14.53 -10.05
CA LEU A 2 -47.99 13.89 -9.61
C LEU A 2 -46.83 13.89 -10.64
N SER A 3 -47.10 14.04 -11.96
CA SER A 3 -46.01 13.95 -12.96
C SER A 3 -45.10 15.19 -13.01
N SER A 4 -45.66 16.40 -12.85
CA SER A 4 -44.89 17.65 -12.90
C SER A 4 -43.86 17.80 -11.76
N SER A 5 -44.02 17.07 -10.66
CA SER A 5 -43.04 17.06 -9.57
C SER A 5 -41.87 16.12 -9.85
N CYS A 6 -42.07 15.08 -10.66
CA CYS A 6 -41.04 14.14 -11.09
C CYS A 6 -40.08 14.80 -12.08
N ASP A 7 -40.62 15.55 -13.05
CA ASP A 7 -39.86 16.25 -14.09
C ASP A 7 -38.91 17.31 -13.52
N LYS A 8 -39.32 17.99 -12.43
CA LYS A 8 -38.50 18.99 -11.75
C LYS A 8 -37.30 18.37 -11.02
N VAL A 9 -37.48 17.20 -10.42
CA VAL A 9 -36.40 16.46 -9.75
C VAL A 9 -35.40 15.95 -10.78
N GLU A 10 -35.87 15.39 -11.90
CA GLU A 10 -34.96 14.94 -12.97
C GLU A 10 -34.17 16.09 -13.60
N THR A 11 -34.82 17.22 -13.86
CA THR A 11 -34.16 18.42 -14.40
C THR A 11 -33.09 18.95 -13.44
N PHE A 12 -33.36 18.93 -12.13
CA PHE A 12 -32.41 19.34 -11.10
C PHE A 12 -31.22 18.39 -11.00
N VAL A 13 -31.45 17.08 -10.98
CA VAL A 13 -30.39 16.06 -10.98
C VAL A 13 -29.55 16.15 -12.25
N PHE A 14 -30.18 16.40 -13.41
CA PHE A 14 -29.48 16.60 -14.68
C PHE A 14 -28.60 17.86 -14.65
N ALA A 15 -29.12 18.99 -14.14
CA ALA A 15 -28.34 20.22 -13.99
C ALA A 15 -27.14 20.05 -13.05
N ILE A 16 -27.31 19.31 -11.94
CA ILE A 16 -26.21 18.95 -11.05
C ILE A 16 -25.19 18.08 -11.79
N ARG A 17 -25.62 17.00 -12.45
CA ARG A 17 -24.72 16.11 -13.21
C ARG A 17 -23.96 16.86 -14.30
N LEU A 18 -24.63 17.76 -15.02
CA LEU A 18 -24.03 18.62 -16.03
C LEU A 18 -23.02 19.58 -15.39
N GLY A 19 -23.34 20.17 -14.23
CA GLY A 19 -22.41 21.01 -13.47
C GLY A 19 -21.17 20.24 -13.02
N PHE A 20 -21.33 19.04 -12.46
CA PHE A 20 -20.21 18.16 -12.14
C PHE A 20 -19.40 17.79 -13.38
N HIS A 21 -20.05 17.44 -14.50
CA HIS A 21 -19.36 17.13 -15.74
C HIS A 21 -18.61 18.35 -16.33
N LEU A 22 -19.15 19.57 -16.21
CA LEU A 22 -18.48 20.79 -16.66
C LEU A 22 -17.30 21.18 -15.76
N ILE A 23 -17.39 20.92 -14.45
CA ILE A 23 -16.33 21.24 -13.48
C ILE A 23 -15.22 20.17 -13.49
N TYR A 24 -15.59 18.90 -13.49
CA TYR A 24 -14.68 17.76 -13.30
C TYR A 24 -14.36 17.00 -14.61
N GLY A 25 -15.12 17.23 -15.68
CA GLY A 25 -14.97 16.52 -16.96
C GLY A 25 -15.34 15.04 -16.91
N ASP A 26 -15.34 14.39 -18.07
CA ASP A 26 -15.39 12.92 -18.21
C ASP A 26 -13.97 12.32 -18.10
N GLN A 27 -13.24 12.65 -17.03
CA GLN A 27 -11.88 12.13 -16.88
C GLN A 27 -11.88 10.64 -16.52
N LYS A 28 -12.05 9.81 -17.55
CA LYS A 28 -11.82 8.36 -17.50
C LYS A 28 -10.32 8.12 -17.55
N PHE A 29 -9.68 8.14 -16.38
CA PHE A 29 -8.29 7.74 -16.27
C PHE A 29 -8.15 6.24 -16.55
N LYS A 30 -7.36 5.91 -17.57
CA LYS A 30 -7.02 4.52 -17.86
C LYS A 30 -5.79 4.14 -17.04
N LEU A 31 -6.00 3.31 -16.01
CA LEU A 31 -4.90 2.73 -15.26
C LEU A 31 -4.02 1.90 -16.19
N GLN A 32 -2.71 2.11 -16.09
CA GLN A 32 -1.75 1.30 -16.83
C GLN A 32 -1.87 -0.16 -16.39
N PRO A 33 -1.82 -1.12 -17.34
CA PRO A 33 -1.76 -2.54 -17.02
C PRO A 33 -0.61 -2.86 -16.06
N ILE A 34 -0.76 -3.96 -15.34
CA ILE A 34 0.29 -4.44 -14.43
C ILE A 34 1.47 -4.93 -15.29
N ALA A 35 2.61 -4.27 -15.14
CA ALA A 35 3.80 -4.52 -15.95
C ALA A 35 4.63 -5.72 -15.47
N TYR A 36 4.59 -6.02 -14.17
CA TYR A 36 5.38 -7.09 -13.55
C TYR A 36 4.45 -8.17 -12.99
N GLN A 37 4.60 -9.40 -13.46
CA GLN A 37 3.76 -10.51 -12.99
C GLN A 37 3.94 -10.83 -11.51
N ILE A 38 5.13 -10.55 -10.95
CA ILE A 38 5.41 -10.73 -9.52
C ILE A 38 4.46 -9.96 -8.60
N LEU A 39 3.83 -8.88 -9.10
CA LEU A 39 2.83 -8.10 -8.36
C LEU A 39 1.50 -8.84 -8.16
N LEU A 40 1.29 -9.94 -8.90
CA LEU A 40 0.09 -10.78 -8.86
C LEU A 40 0.31 -12.08 -8.07
N GLU A 41 1.54 -12.34 -7.64
CA GLU A 41 1.89 -13.57 -6.94
C GLU A 41 1.52 -13.47 -5.44
N PRO A 42 1.13 -14.59 -4.80
CA PRO A 42 0.93 -14.64 -3.36
C PRO A 42 2.22 -14.33 -2.58
N ALA A 43 2.10 -13.68 -1.43
CA ALA A 43 3.23 -13.35 -0.55
C ALA A 43 4.11 -14.56 -0.21
N THR A 44 3.51 -15.73 0.02
CA THR A 44 4.23 -16.98 0.30
C THR A 44 5.03 -17.48 -0.91
N VAL A 45 4.51 -17.31 -2.12
CA VAL A 45 5.22 -17.66 -3.37
C VAL A 45 6.39 -16.70 -3.57
N ILE A 46 6.17 -15.40 -3.39
CA ILE A 46 7.22 -14.38 -3.46
C ILE A 46 8.37 -14.71 -2.48
N ALA A 47 8.07 -14.95 -1.20
CA ALA A 47 9.07 -15.28 -0.19
C ALA A 47 9.86 -16.55 -0.57
N LYS A 48 9.16 -17.59 -1.04
CA LYS A 48 9.79 -18.83 -1.49
C LYS A 48 10.72 -18.60 -2.69
N SER A 49 10.29 -17.83 -3.68
CA SER A 49 11.10 -17.49 -4.86
C SER A 49 12.35 -16.67 -4.49
N MET A 50 12.26 -15.77 -3.50
CA MET A 50 13.42 -15.06 -2.97
C MET A 50 14.42 -16.01 -2.31
N ARG A 51 13.95 -16.92 -1.45
CA ARG A 51 14.80 -17.96 -0.81
C ARG A 51 15.46 -18.88 -1.83
N GLN A 52 14.77 -19.18 -2.93
CA GLN A 52 15.27 -19.99 -4.03
C GLN A 52 16.15 -19.22 -5.04
N ARG A 53 16.41 -17.93 -4.79
CA ARG A 53 17.18 -17.05 -5.68
C ARG A 53 16.63 -16.93 -7.10
N GLN A 54 15.32 -17.06 -7.26
CA GLN A 54 14.63 -16.84 -8.53
C GLN A 54 14.35 -15.35 -8.78
N VAL A 55 14.17 -14.58 -7.71
CA VAL A 55 14.02 -13.12 -7.69
C VAL A 55 14.75 -12.56 -6.48
N THR A 56 15.14 -11.29 -6.53
CA THR A 56 15.71 -10.58 -5.37
C THR A 56 14.63 -9.79 -4.61
N SER A 57 14.81 -9.59 -3.31
CA SER A 57 13.92 -8.73 -2.52
C SER A 57 13.91 -7.31 -3.06
N TYR A 58 15.07 -6.79 -3.45
CA TYR A 58 15.21 -5.46 -4.03
C TYR A 58 14.37 -5.29 -5.31
N GLU A 59 14.41 -6.25 -6.23
CA GLU A 59 13.61 -6.19 -7.47
C GLU A 59 12.11 -6.19 -7.19
N VAL A 60 11.66 -7.02 -6.25
CA VAL A 60 10.25 -7.10 -5.87
C VAL A 60 9.80 -5.80 -5.21
N VAL A 61 10.50 -5.34 -4.18
CA VAL A 61 10.18 -4.08 -3.47
C VAL A 61 10.17 -2.90 -4.46
N ARG A 62 11.16 -2.81 -5.35
CA ARG A 62 11.22 -1.79 -6.40
C ARG A 62 10.02 -1.87 -7.35
N ALA A 63 9.57 -3.06 -7.73
CA ALA A 63 8.39 -3.24 -8.58
C ALA A 63 7.12 -2.73 -7.90
N TYR A 64 6.93 -3.03 -6.61
CA TYR A 64 5.78 -2.54 -5.83
C TYR A 64 5.82 -1.01 -5.67
N ILE A 65 6.98 -0.43 -5.32
CA ILE A 65 7.16 1.03 -5.22
C ILE A 65 6.84 1.70 -6.56
N GLY A 66 7.35 1.15 -7.67
CA GLY A 66 7.06 1.65 -9.01
C GLY A 66 5.57 1.65 -9.32
N ARG A 67 4.85 0.59 -8.94
CA ARG A 67 3.40 0.52 -9.10
C ARG A 67 2.70 1.55 -8.23
N LEU A 68 3.04 1.67 -6.95
CA LEU A 68 2.46 2.64 -6.02
C LEU A 68 2.61 4.07 -6.56
N LYS A 69 3.83 4.46 -6.95
CA LYS A 69 4.11 5.78 -7.55
C LYS A 69 3.30 6.02 -8.83
N SER A 70 3.15 4.99 -9.68
CA SER A 70 2.40 5.12 -10.95
C SER A 70 0.90 5.36 -10.77
N VAL A 71 0.31 4.93 -9.64
CA VAL A 71 -1.13 5.05 -9.39
C VAL A 71 -1.50 6.14 -8.38
N GLN A 72 -0.54 6.64 -7.60
CA GLN A 72 -0.78 7.58 -6.50
C GLN A 72 -1.54 8.83 -6.94
N SER A 73 -1.17 9.47 -8.06
CA SER A 73 -1.83 10.68 -8.56
C SER A 73 -3.28 10.47 -8.98
N TYR A 74 -3.69 9.21 -9.21
CA TYR A 74 -5.03 8.87 -9.68
C TYR A 74 -5.92 8.32 -8.56
N LEU A 75 -5.32 7.59 -7.61
CA LEU A 75 -6.05 6.81 -6.61
C LEU A 75 -5.79 7.27 -5.17
N ASN A 76 -4.76 8.10 -4.92
CA ASN A 76 -4.35 8.54 -3.59
C ASN A 76 -4.25 7.37 -2.59
N VAL A 77 -3.39 6.38 -2.91
CA VAL A 77 -3.36 5.06 -2.27
C VAL A 77 -2.61 5.03 -0.94
N TYR A 78 -1.63 5.91 -0.73
CA TYR A 78 -0.86 6.01 0.52
C TYR A 78 -0.78 7.45 1.03
N VAL A 79 -0.54 7.59 2.34
CA VAL A 79 -0.39 8.88 3.04
C VAL A 79 1.08 9.17 3.29
N ASP A 80 1.76 8.27 4.01
CA ASP A 80 3.19 8.27 4.31
C ASP A 80 3.88 7.10 3.62
N GLU A 81 5.16 7.28 3.32
CA GLU A 81 6.02 6.29 2.68
C GLU A 81 7.42 6.27 3.30
N ARG A 82 8.11 5.13 3.16
CA ARG A 82 9.49 4.89 3.60
C ARG A 82 10.26 4.09 2.54
N PHE A 83 10.10 4.46 1.27
CA PHE A 83 10.53 3.68 0.12
C PHE A 83 12.04 3.53 0.02
N GLU A 84 12.81 4.54 0.40
CA GLU A 84 14.28 4.46 0.39
C GLU A 84 14.76 3.49 1.48
N GLU A 85 14.23 3.59 2.69
CA GLU A 85 14.51 2.66 3.78
C GLU A 85 14.08 1.24 3.44
N ALA A 86 12.91 1.07 2.80
CA ALA A 86 12.43 -0.22 2.34
C ALA A 86 13.36 -0.86 1.29
N LEU A 87 13.92 -0.06 0.37
CA LEU A 87 14.90 -0.54 -0.60
C LEU A 87 16.22 -0.94 0.08
N ASP A 88 16.67 -0.19 1.09
CA ASP A 88 17.84 -0.55 1.89
C ASP A 88 17.63 -1.83 2.71
N GLU A 89 16.45 -2.01 3.31
CA GLU A 89 16.04 -3.24 3.97
C GLU A 89 16.03 -4.42 3.00
N ALA A 90 15.52 -4.22 1.77
CA ALA A 90 15.49 -5.25 0.74
C ALA A 90 16.90 -5.70 0.31
N ARG A 91 17.85 -4.77 0.15
CA ARG A 91 19.26 -5.10 -0.14
C ARG A 91 19.88 -5.94 0.97
N LYS A 92 19.61 -5.62 2.24
CA LYS A 92 20.11 -6.41 3.38
C LYS A 92 19.55 -7.83 3.39
N VAL A 93 18.27 -8.00 3.02
CA VAL A 93 17.68 -9.33 2.84
C VAL A 93 18.39 -10.10 1.73
N ASP A 94 18.68 -9.44 0.61
CA ASP A 94 19.42 -10.07 -0.48
C ASP A 94 20.84 -10.46 -0.06
N GLU A 95 21.58 -9.60 0.64
CA GLU A 95 22.90 -9.92 1.20
C GLU A 95 22.85 -11.11 2.17
N LEU A 96 21.84 -11.16 3.04
CA LEU A 96 21.63 -12.25 3.99
C LEU A 96 21.40 -13.59 3.30
N LEU A 97 20.59 -13.58 2.24
CA LEU A 97 20.26 -14.79 1.48
C LEU A 97 21.46 -15.26 0.60
N ASP A 98 22.46 -14.41 0.34
CA ASP A 98 23.65 -14.75 -0.49
C ASP A 98 24.70 -15.42 0.37
N ASN A 99 24.71 -15.08 1.66
CA ASN A 99 25.58 -15.68 2.63
C ASN A 99 25.02 -17.05 3.08
N LYS A 100 25.50 -18.12 2.44
CA LYS A 100 25.08 -19.51 2.71
C LYS A 100 25.27 -19.97 4.16
N ASP A 101 26.22 -19.36 4.89
CA ASP A 101 26.48 -19.67 6.30
C ASP A 101 25.54 -18.91 7.26
N SER A 102 24.80 -17.90 6.75
CA SER A 102 23.89 -17.07 7.53
C SER A 102 22.46 -17.62 7.62
N PHE A 103 22.15 -18.67 6.86
CA PHE A 103 20.87 -19.38 6.92
C PHE A 103 20.81 -20.30 8.15
N SER A 104 21.01 -19.71 9.32
CA SER A 104 20.73 -20.33 10.61
C SER A 104 19.23 -20.58 10.76
N ASP A 105 18.87 -21.48 11.67
CA ASP A 105 17.47 -21.74 12.08
C ASP A 105 16.68 -20.45 12.37
N GLN A 106 17.36 -19.33 12.69
CA GLN A 106 16.73 -18.04 12.95
C GLN A 106 15.96 -17.47 11.74
N TYR A 107 16.45 -17.70 10.51
CA TYR A 107 15.84 -17.17 9.28
C TYR A 107 15.07 -18.21 8.48
N SER A 108 14.75 -19.36 9.09
CA SER A 108 13.99 -20.43 8.45
C SER A 108 12.61 -19.96 7.98
N GLU A 109 12.01 -20.69 7.03
CA GLU A 109 10.67 -20.39 6.53
C GLU A 109 9.62 -20.47 7.64
N GLU A 110 9.78 -21.36 8.61
CA GLU A 110 8.87 -21.51 9.75
C GLU A 110 8.94 -20.31 10.71
N ARG A 111 10.11 -19.70 10.89
CA ARG A 111 10.29 -18.55 11.80
C ARG A 111 10.00 -17.21 11.13
N ILE A 112 10.41 -17.06 9.87
CA ILE A 112 10.34 -15.80 9.13
C ILE A 112 9.64 -16.06 7.78
N PRO A 113 8.33 -16.35 7.78
CA PRO A 113 7.62 -16.82 6.58
C PRO A 113 7.55 -15.81 5.44
N PHE A 114 7.73 -14.51 5.72
CA PHE A 114 7.58 -13.44 4.74
C PHE A 114 8.87 -12.63 4.53
N LEU A 115 10.03 -13.26 4.72
CA LEU A 115 11.34 -12.63 4.55
C LEU A 115 11.45 -11.86 3.22
N GLY A 116 11.63 -10.54 3.30
CA GLY A 116 11.82 -9.64 2.17
C GLY A 116 10.54 -9.26 1.41
N VAL A 117 9.36 -9.71 1.86
CA VAL A 117 8.09 -9.45 1.17
C VAL A 117 7.60 -8.02 1.49
N PRO A 118 7.22 -7.21 0.48
CA PRO A 118 6.68 -5.88 0.70
C PRO A 118 5.32 -5.93 1.41
N PHE A 119 5.10 -4.97 2.31
CA PHE A 119 3.91 -4.87 3.15
C PHE A 119 3.47 -3.42 3.31
N ALA A 120 2.16 -3.21 3.47
CA ALA A 120 1.58 -1.90 3.76
C ALA A 120 0.54 -2.06 4.87
N ILE A 121 0.38 -1.01 5.68
CA ILE A 121 -0.60 -0.97 6.77
C ILE A 121 -1.69 0.06 6.47
N LYS A 122 -2.84 0.01 7.13
CA LYS A 122 -3.78 1.14 7.10
C LYS A 122 -3.21 2.32 7.88
N GLU A 123 -3.50 3.54 7.47
CA GLU A 123 -3.13 4.76 8.23
C GLU A 123 -3.67 4.75 9.67
N SER A 124 -4.80 4.08 9.92
CA SER A 124 -5.31 3.85 11.27
C SER A 124 -4.43 2.96 12.16
N MET A 125 -3.42 2.27 11.60
CA MET A 125 -2.46 1.47 12.37
C MET A 125 -1.18 2.27 12.61
N GLN A 126 -0.76 2.35 13.87
CA GLN A 126 0.39 3.14 14.26
C GLN A 126 1.71 2.50 13.80
N PHE A 127 2.54 3.32 13.17
CA PHE A 127 3.95 3.07 12.93
C PHE A 127 4.71 4.35 13.28
N ILE A 128 5.73 4.25 14.11
CA ILE A 128 6.42 5.43 14.64
C ILE A 128 6.86 6.40 13.51
N GLY A 129 6.49 7.67 13.65
CA GLY A 129 6.80 8.72 12.68
C GLY A 129 5.81 8.86 11.52
N PHE A 130 4.83 7.97 11.37
CA PHE A 130 3.75 8.09 10.36
C PHE A 130 2.52 8.81 10.93
N HIS A 131 1.70 9.38 10.05
CA HIS A 131 0.38 9.92 10.41
C HIS A 131 -0.55 8.82 10.93
N ASN A 132 -1.37 9.20 11.91
CA ASN A 132 -2.40 8.35 12.53
C ASN A 132 -3.67 9.16 12.91
N SER A 133 -4.13 9.94 11.96
CA SER A 133 -5.37 10.72 11.96
C SER A 133 -6.64 9.87 11.90
N THR A 134 -6.56 8.63 11.41
CA THR A 134 -7.72 7.78 11.08
C THR A 134 -8.62 8.43 10.00
N GLY A 135 -8.01 9.19 9.09
CA GLY A 135 -8.71 9.96 8.05
C GLY A 135 -9.57 11.13 8.56
N ILE A 136 -9.51 11.46 9.85
CA ILE A 136 -10.28 12.56 10.47
C ILE A 136 -9.50 13.86 10.31
N ALA A 137 -10.08 14.85 9.63
CA ALA A 137 -9.42 16.12 9.32
C ALA A 137 -8.93 16.86 10.57
N ALA A 138 -9.71 16.85 11.66
CA ALA A 138 -9.32 17.47 12.94
C ALA A 138 -8.07 16.82 13.59
N ARG A 139 -7.64 15.65 13.10
CA ARG A 139 -6.50 14.88 13.58
C ARG A 139 -5.36 14.82 12.55
N GLU A 140 -5.39 15.63 11.49
CA GLU A 140 -4.43 15.55 10.38
C GLU A 140 -2.96 15.65 10.83
N ASN A 141 -2.68 16.38 11.91
CA ASN A 141 -1.31 16.59 12.42
C ASN A 141 -0.88 15.56 13.48
N ILE A 142 -1.67 14.50 13.70
CA ILE A 142 -1.31 13.45 14.68
C ILE A 142 -0.32 12.48 14.03
N ILE A 143 0.90 12.47 14.60
CA ILE A 143 1.96 11.53 14.26
C ILE A 143 2.06 10.45 15.35
N ALA A 144 2.14 9.20 14.94
CA ALA A 144 2.31 8.08 15.85
C ALA A 144 3.68 8.12 16.55
N THR A 145 3.66 7.99 17.87
CA THR A 145 4.87 7.98 18.73
C THR A 145 5.37 6.56 19.02
N GLU A 146 4.60 5.55 18.63
CA GLU A 146 4.89 4.13 18.85
C GLU A 146 4.42 3.31 17.64
N THR A 147 4.87 2.06 17.57
CA THR A 147 4.45 1.11 16.55
C THR A 147 3.46 0.13 17.16
N ALA A 148 2.32 -0.08 16.51
CA ALA A 148 1.30 -1.01 17.00
C ALA A 148 1.84 -2.44 17.07
N THR A 149 1.47 -3.19 18.11
CA THR A 149 1.96 -4.57 18.35
C THR A 149 1.77 -5.50 17.14
N PHE A 150 0.66 -5.36 16.41
CA PHE A 150 0.43 -6.11 15.17
C PHE A 150 1.50 -5.80 14.12
N VAL A 151 1.83 -4.53 13.92
CA VAL A 151 2.85 -4.09 12.95
C VAL A 151 4.21 -4.61 13.38
N GLU A 152 4.56 -4.56 14.66
CA GLU A 152 5.81 -5.15 15.17
C GLU A 152 5.90 -6.66 14.90
N ASN A 153 4.81 -7.39 15.11
CA ASN A 153 4.76 -8.84 14.84
C ASN A 153 4.91 -9.14 13.35
N MET A 154 4.32 -8.33 12.48
CA MET A 154 4.50 -8.44 11.04
C MET A 154 5.96 -8.18 10.66
N LEU A 155 6.59 -7.11 11.17
CA LEU A 155 8.01 -6.84 10.92
C LEU A 155 8.91 -8.00 11.37
N LYS A 156 8.64 -8.60 12.54
CA LYS A 156 9.35 -9.80 13.03
C LYS A 156 9.19 -11.02 12.12
N SER A 157 8.11 -11.10 11.33
CA SER A 157 7.89 -12.17 10.34
C SER A 157 8.69 -11.99 9.04
N GLY A 158 9.43 -10.88 8.91
CA GLY A 158 10.37 -10.60 7.83
C GLY A 158 9.87 -9.71 6.71
N VAL A 159 8.64 -9.18 6.82
CA VAL A 159 8.12 -8.23 5.83
C VAL A 159 8.87 -6.91 5.85
N ILE A 160 8.82 -6.20 4.72
CA ILE A 160 9.36 -4.85 4.55
C ILE A 160 8.20 -3.88 4.41
N LEU A 161 8.02 -3.00 5.41
CA LEU A 161 6.95 -2.00 5.39
C LEU A 161 7.29 -0.87 4.39
N LEU A 162 6.42 -0.64 3.42
CA LEU A 162 6.57 0.39 2.38
C LEU A 162 5.92 1.72 2.74
N CYS A 163 4.67 1.67 3.23
CA CYS A 163 3.81 2.85 3.39
C CYS A 163 2.59 2.53 4.28
N ASN A 164 1.86 3.56 4.71
CA ASN A 164 0.49 3.42 5.20
C ASN A 164 -0.53 3.80 4.09
N THR A 165 -1.63 3.09 4.00
CA THR A 165 -2.65 3.31 2.97
C THR A 165 -3.67 4.32 3.43
N ASN A 166 -4.18 5.11 2.49
CA ASN A 166 -5.36 5.94 2.70
C ASN A 166 -6.56 5.07 3.12
N ILE A 167 -7.48 5.65 3.89
CA ILE A 167 -8.65 4.98 4.47
C ILE A 167 -9.87 5.90 4.44
N SER A 168 -11.06 5.32 4.56
CA SER A 168 -12.25 6.11 4.87
C SER A 168 -12.13 6.76 6.26
N GLU A 169 -12.65 7.97 6.39
CA GLU A 169 -12.68 8.70 7.66
C GLU A 169 -13.33 7.85 8.77
N GLY A 170 -12.63 7.71 9.90
CA GLY A 170 -13.10 6.92 11.03
C GLY A 170 -13.16 5.41 10.78
N CYS A 171 -12.61 4.90 9.67
CA CYS A 171 -12.73 3.52 9.22
C CYS A 171 -14.18 3.05 8.97
N MET A 172 -15.07 3.96 8.58
CA MET A 172 -16.50 3.70 8.32
C MET A 172 -16.90 3.82 6.85
#